data_AF-A0A9E1V284-F1
#
_entry.id   AF-A0A9E1V284-F1
#
_cell.length_a   1.000
_cell.length_b   1.000
_cell.length_c   1.000
_cell.angle_alpha   90.00
_cell.angle_beta   90.00
_cell.angle_gamma   90.00
#
_symmetry.space_group_name_H-M   'P 1'
#
loop_
_entity.id
_entity.type
_entity.pdbx_description
1 polymer ?
#
loop_
_entity_poly.entity_id
_entity_poly.type
_entity_poly.pdbx_seq_one_letter_code
_entity_poly.pdbx_strand_id
1 'polypeptide(L)'
;MKRIPAVLLAAALPVLVGWIDYDKAVKRGTPTYGKEFQGISLRIETKNVEFEQDMGEEVAIHIKNTSDRTRLTMQEPGEGRRFALYLVVANEDGSSLFSRDLLEPVPDNPIVKEKIPPKASCELLRAKFNEVEVAAVEKYRDGLPYFEPTKKMTNAGWLTPRIYMIKAVLISSLPDKRPDFVAASEMWPIMLLPKSPARMSEDEKTTKMGKYLAKMAEGAYGGVGVSSQLAVFGEDAVTPLIEMAEKTGKGAKDQAAKDRVWESRIWAIVTLCNTKSKRAEEYILKRLHDPLDFRDLSFLAWHSQGFRSPRVTKDIRKLAEDIACGREMAWEKTHGAASRTRGMGALQFMCKHFISTKQSLTDETIAAAINFTNAELTGYALMAWQPDSGEKALRTLLPMIRKGNVHPNLRKLVVAMLAKHYQKDGFPKYNRQATPEEQELAWLQTALWLNRKGKLTSAETTVFLRNFVLGVRKENNGTKRDVMLALRRFGKGAGYPVTTSRPDLVTDWVKTWRWAIHESKLPKAEAVAFLCQQMRTKEGVPDAVRRGLLIELKQALGKDFPLKAKTVGAIDPDADWVACGQWLVEKGYFGKKK
;
A
#
# COMPACT_ATOMS: atom_id res chain seq x y z
N MET A 1 -11.93 -8.52 -21.44
CA MET A 1 -11.97 -7.75 -20.17
C MET A 1 -10.67 -6.96 -20.01
N LYS A 2 -10.80 -5.69 -19.59
CA LYS A 2 -9.85 -4.57 -19.78
C LYS A 2 -8.60 -4.61 -18.87
N ARG A 3 -7.49 -4.12 -19.42
CA ARG A 3 -6.21 -3.82 -18.75
C ARG A 3 -6.40 -2.73 -17.68
N ILE A 4 -5.77 -2.88 -16.51
CA ILE A 4 -5.59 -1.78 -15.54
C ILE A 4 -4.17 -1.88 -14.97
N PRO A 5 -3.18 -1.16 -15.51
CA PRO A 5 -1.99 -0.75 -14.79
C PRO A 5 -2.20 0.65 -14.17
N ALA A 6 -1.30 1.09 -13.30
CA ALA A 6 -1.27 2.37 -12.60
C ALA A 6 -1.33 3.67 -13.46
N VAL A 7 -1.65 3.54 -14.75
CA VAL A 7 -2.09 4.61 -15.67
C VAL A 7 -3.52 5.09 -15.33
N LEU A 8 -4.25 4.36 -14.48
CA LEU A 8 -5.66 4.56 -14.19
C LEU A 8 -5.97 5.25 -12.84
N LEU A 9 -5.13 6.20 -12.42
CA LEU A 9 -5.60 7.28 -11.53
C LEU A 9 -5.74 8.64 -12.25
N ALA A 10 -5.14 8.82 -13.43
CA ALA A 10 -5.33 10.04 -14.24
C ALA A 10 -6.57 9.94 -15.17
N ALA A 11 -6.95 8.74 -15.60
CA ALA A 11 -8.05 8.53 -16.55
C ALA A 11 -9.45 8.34 -15.91
N ALA A 12 -9.63 8.68 -14.64
CA ALA A 12 -10.91 8.58 -13.93
C ALA A 12 -11.21 9.80 -13.04
N LEU A 13 -10.73 10.98 -13.41
CA LEU A 13 -11.42 12.21 -13.03
C LEU A 13 -12.51 12.45 -14.08
N PRO A 14 -13.80 12.55 -13.71
CA PRO A 14 -14.79 13.05 -14.64
C PRO A 14 -14.26 14.38 -15.19
N VAL A 15 -14.29 14.49 -16.52
CA VAL A 15 -14.18 15.75 -17.27
C VAL A 15 -15.37 16.62 -16.87
N LEU A 16 -15.32 17.15 -15.65
CA LEU A 16 -16.15 18.25 -15.18
C LEU A 16 -15.19 19.42 -15.11
N VAL A 17 -14.91 19.96 -16.28
CA VAL A 17 -14.16 21.19 -16.47
C VAL A 17 -15.00 22.31 -15.89
N GLY A 18 -14.75 22.65 -14.62
CA GLY A 18 -15.47 23.70 -13.91
C GLY A 18 -14.87 25.07 -14.22
N TRP A 19 -15.72 26.06 -14.46
CA TRP A 19 -15.33 27.44 -14.19
C TRP A 19 -15.29 27.58 -12.67
N ILE A 20 -14.13 27.86 -12.08
CA ILE A 20 -14.10 28.29 -10.68
C ILE A 20 -14.61 29.72 -10.64
N ASP A 21 -15.82 29.87 -10.13
CA ASP A 21 -16.37 31.15 -9.74
C ASP A 21 -15.76 31.55 -8.38
N TYR A 22 -14.88 32.55 -8.41
CA TYR A 22 -14.06 32.93 -7.26
C TYR A 22 -14.93 33.35 -6.05
N ASP A 23 -16.13 33.86 -6.30
CA ASP A 23 -17.08 34.31 -5.27
C ASP A 23 -17.72 33.14 -4.50
N LYS A 24 -17.69 31.91 -5.03
CA LYS A 24 -18.20 30.71 -4.34
C LYS A 24 -17.16 30.05 -3.43
N ALA A 25 -15.88 30.25 -3.70
CA ALA A 25 -14.77 29.62 -2.96
C ALA A 25 -14.23 30.50 -1.82
N VAL A 26 -14.40 31.83 -1.88
CA VAL A 26 -13.87 32.76 -0.88
C VAL A 26 -15.01 33.58 -0.25
N LYS A 27 -15.42 33.24 0.98
CA LYS A 27 -16.32 34.08 1.78
C LYS A 27 -15.59 35.35 2.22
N ARG A 28 -15.79 36.47 1.52
CA ARG A 28 -15.21 37.78 1.89
C ARG A 28 -16.12 38.50 2.90
N GLY A 29 -15.56 38.94 4.02
CA GLY A 29 -16.11 40.07 4.78
C GLY A 29 -15.97 41.34 3.95
N THR A 30 -16.99 42.18 3.91
CA THR A 30 -17.17 43.41 3.10
C THR A 30 -15.86 44.00 2.54
N PRO A 31 -15.50 43.71 1.27
CA PRO A 31 -14.28 44.25 0.68
C PRO A 31 -14.52 45.68 0.17
N THR A 32 -13.60 46.59 0.49
CA THR A 32 -13.61 48.00 0.05
C THR A 32 -13.14 48.16 -1.41
N TYR A 33 -12.43 47.16 -1.97
CA TYR A 33 -11.92 47.10 -3.35
C TYR A 33 -12.13 45.69 -3.95
N GLY A 34 -12.24 45.57 -5.27
CA GLY A 34 -12.34 44.29 -5.98
C GLY A 34 -13.78 43.74 -6.17
N LYS A 35 -14.80 44.60 -6.04
CA LYS A 35 -16.21 44.28 -6.39
C LYS A 35 -16.41 44.21 -7.90
N GLU A 36 -15.58 44.94 -8.64
CA GLU A 36 -15.53 44.97 -10.09
C GLU A 36 -15.15 43.61 -10.69
N PHE A 37 -14.38 42.79 -9.97
CA PHE A 37 -13.97 41.44 -10.42
C PHE A 37 -14.94 40.32 -10.03
N GLN A 38 -16.11 40.66 -9.49
CA GLN A 38 -17.17 39.70 -9.18
C GLN A 38 -17.63 39.02 -10.48
N GLY A 39 -17.69 37.68 -10.48
CA GLY A 39 -18.03 36.89 -11.67
C GLY A 39 -16.90 36.70 -12.69
N ILE A 40 -15.64 36.96 -12.33
CA ILE A 40 -14.48 36.55 -13.14
C ILE A 40 -14.06 35.12 -12.79
N SER A 41 -13.88 34.29 -13.82
CA SER A 41 -13.41 32.91 -13.69
C SER A 41 -12.28 32.61 -14.67
N LEU A 42 -11.31 31.81 -14.23
CA LEU A 42 -10.22 31.31 -15.08
C LEU A 42 -10.38 29.82 -15.32
N ARG A 43 -9.87 29.39 -16.47
CA ARG A 43 -9.81 27.99 -16.85
C ARG A 43 -8.52 27.71 -17.61
N ILE A 44 -7.92 26.56 -17.34
CA ILE A 44 -6.84 25.99 -18.13
C ILE A 44 -7.40 24.87 -18.99
N GLU A 45 -6.98 24.79 -20.24
CA GLU A 45 -7.40 23.78 -21.20
C GLU A 45 -6.17 23.22 -21.93
N THR A 46 -6.10 21.90 -22.04
CA THR A 46 -5.08 21.22 -22.83
C THR A 46 -5.70 20.00 -23.48
N LYS A 47 -5.19 19.62 -24.66
CA LYS A 47 -5.69 18.47 -25.44
C LYS A 47 -5.28 17.14 -24.83
N ASN A 48 -4.14 17.10 -24.15
CA ASN A 48 -3.51 15.89 -23.65
C ASN A 48 -3.29 15.97 -22.14
N VAL A 49 -3.24 14.83 -21.46
CA VAL A 49 -2.79 14.75 -20.06
C VAL A 49 -1.38 14.18 -19.94
N GLU A 50 -0.81 13.68 -21.04
CA GLU A 50 0.55 13.15 -21.11
C GLU A 50 1.40 14.10 -21.95
N PHE A 51 2.41 14.71 -21.34
CA PHE A 51 3.29 15.68 -22.00
C PHE A 51 4.68 15.08 -22.13
N GLU A 52 5.21 14.97 -23.35
CA GLU A 52 6.59 14.53 -23.55
C GLU A 52 7.56 15.72 -23.41
N GLN A 53 8.70 15.52 -22.75
CA GLN A 53 9.77 16.52 -22.72
C GLN A 53 10.16 16.94 -24.14
N ASP A 54 10.46 18.23 -24.32
CA ASP A 54 10.75 18.86 -25.61
C ASP A 54 9.58 18.81 -26.64
N MET A 55 8.37 18.41 -26.26
CA MET A 55 7.17 18.57 -27.11
C MET A 55 6.44 19.87 -26.77
N GLY A 56 6.02 20.59 -27.81
CA GLY A 56 5.25 21.82 -27.69
C GLY A 56 3.77 21.60 -27.37
N GLU A 57 3.47 20.81 -26.34
CA GLU A 57 2.09 20.61 -25.89
C GLU A 57 1.45 21.95 -25.51
N GLU A 58 0.31 22.25 -26.11
CA GLU A 58 -0.36 23.53 -25.92
C GLU A 58 -1.20 23.54 -24.64
N VAL A 59 -1.03 24.62 -23.88
CA VAL A 59 -1.84 24.98 -22.73
C VAL A 59 -2.55 26.30 -23.07
N ALA A 60 -3.86 26.24 -23.20
CA ALA A 60 -4.71 27.40 -23.40
C ALA A 60 -5.29 27.86 -22.05
N ILE A 61 -5.24 29.17 -21.80
CA ILE A 61 -5.79 29.78 -20.60
C ILE A 61 -6.97 30.65 -21.06
N HIS A 62 -8.14 30.39 -20.51
CA HIS A 62 -9.37 31.10 -20.81
C HIS A 62 -9.85 31.90 -19.61
N ILE A 63 -10.52 33.01 -19.91
CA ILE A 63 -11.22 33.82 -18.92
C ILE A 63 -12.69 33.93 -19.30
N LYS A 64 -13.54 33.97 -18.28
CA LYS A 64 -14.96 34.25 -18.41
C LYS A 64 -15.34 35.38 -17.47
N ASN A 65 -16.14 36.29 -18.00
CA ASN A 65 -16.74 37.38 -17.27
C ASN A 65 -18.26 37.19 -17.25
N THR A 66 -18.83 36.84 -16.10
CA THR A 66 -20.28 36.71 -15.91
C THR A 66 -20.94 37.98 -15.38
N SER A 67 -20.18 39.05 -15.13
CA SER A 67 -20.73 40.34 -14.70
C SER A 67 -21.59 40.94 -15.81
N ASP A 68 -22.72 41.51 -15.41
CA ASP A 68 -23.65 42.24 -16.29
C ASP A 68 -23.18 43.69 -16.55
N ARG A 69 -22.25 44.20 -15.74
CA ARG A 69 -21.90 45.63 -15.70
C ARG A 69 -20.41 45.90 -15.92
N THR A 70 -19.54 44.98 -15.50
CA THR A 70 -18.09 45.22 -15.52
C THR A 70 -17.47 44.79 -16.83
N ARG A 71 -16.77 45.71 -17.50
CA ARG A 71 -15.70 45.36 -18.45
C ARG A 71 -14.40 45.21 -17.66
N LEU A 72 -13.61 44.19 -17.95
CA LEU A 72 -12.23 44.14 -17.47
C LEU A 72 -11.41 45.17 -18.27
N THR A 73 -11.32 46.39 -17.76
CA THR A 73 -10.53 47.49 -18.33
C THR A 73 -9.35 47.83 -17.42
N MET A 74 -8.28 48.40 -17.98
CA MET A 74 -7.12 48.83 -17.17
C MET A 74 -7.33 50.19 -16.49
N GLN A 75 -8.42 50.91 -16.76
CA GLN A 75 -8.58 52.30 -16.32
C GLN A 75 -9.89 52.56 -15.55
N GLU A 76 -9.76 52.97 -14.29
CA GLU A 76 -10.24 54.32 -13.95
C GLU A 76 -9.11 55.31 -14.29
N PRO A 77 -9.42 56.53 -14.78
CA PRO A 77 -8.39 57.50 -15.14
C PRO A 77 -7.55 57.88 -13.91
N GLY A 78 -6.28 57.43 -13.85
CA GLY A 78 -5.29 57.92 -12.88
C GLY A 78 -4.49 56.88 -12.06
N GLU A 79 -4.83 55.57 -12.07
CA GLU A 79 -4.27 54.65 -11.05
C GLU A 79 -3.27 53.55 -11.50
N GLY A 80 -2.93 53.42 -12.79
CA GLY A 80 -1.76 52.62 -13.21
C GLY A 80 -1.74 51.12 -12.81
N ARG A 81 -2.91 50.46 -12.74
CA ARG A 81 -3.08 49.06 -12.32
C ARG A 81 -2.35 48.07 -13.25
N ARG A 82 -1.69 47.05 -12.68
CA ARG A 82 -0.97 46.00 -13.43
C ARG A 82 -1.64 44.63 -13.27
N PHE A 83 -1.77 43.89 -14.38
CA PHE A 83 -2.16 42.49 -14.38
C PHE A 83 -0.94 41.61 -14.64
N ALA A 84 -0.88 40.47 -13.95
CA ALA A 84 0.15 39.45 -14.17
C ALA A 84 -0.49 38.06 -14.23
N LEU A 85 -0.07 37.23 -15.20
CA LEU A 85 -0.56 35.86 -15.35
C LEU A 85 0.59 34.87 -15.13
N TYR A 86 0.39 33.93 -14.22
CA TYR A 86 1.35 32.90 -13.91
C TYR A 86 0.79 31.51 -14.22
N LEU A 87 1.60 30.67 -14.86
CA LEU A 87 1.40 29.23 -14.84
C LEU A 87 2.17 28.67 -13.63
N VAL A 88 1.44 28.04 -12.71
CA VAL A 88 2.01 27.41 -11.52
C VAL A 88 2.07 25.91 -11.76
N VAL A 89 3.26 25.33 -11.64
CA VAL A 89 3.53 23.90 -11.76
C VAL A 89 3.93 23.36 -10.39
N ALA A 90 3.08 22.55 -9.78
CA ALA A 90 3.31 21.96 -8.46
C ALA A 90 3.50 20.44 -8.56
N ASN A 91 4.40 19.88 -7.75
CA ASN A 91 4.48 18.43 -7.58
C ASN A 91 3.49 17.95 -6.50
N GLU A 92 3.29 16.63 -6.41
CA GLU A 92 2.44 16.00 -5.39
C GLU A 92 2.88 16.32 -3.94
N ASP A 93 4.17 16.60 -3.74
CA ASP A 93 4.75 16.94 -2.42
C ASP A 93 4.51 18.42 -2.01
N GLY A 94 3.87 19.22 -2.87
CA GLY A 94 3.47 20.60 -2.56
C GLY A 94 4.47 21.70 -2.91
N SER A 95 5.66 21.37 -3.43
CA SER A 95 6.58 22.37 -3.99
C SER A 95 6.00 22.97 -5.28
N SER A 96 5.95 24.31 -5.34
CA SER A 96 5.35 25.05 -6.46
C SER A 96 6.40 25.86 -7.20
N LEU A 97 6.47 25.68 -8.52
CA LEU A 97 7.28 26.48 -9.44
C LEU A 97 6.36 27.45 -10.17
N PHE A 98 6.73 28.72 -10.20
CA PHE A 98 5.96 29.76 -10.88
C PHE A 98 6.66 30.12 -12.19
N SER A 99 5.87 30.38 -13.23
CA SER A 99 6.39 30.95 -14.46
C SER A 99 6.81 32.41 -14.28
N ARG A 100 7.51 32.98 -15.27
CA ARG A 100 7.52 34.44 -15.45
C ARG A 100 6.09 34.94 -15.76
N ASP A 101 5.89 36.26 -15.64
CA ASP A 101 4.63 36.89 -16.03
C ASP A 101 4.38 36.65 -17.52
N LEU A 102 3.36 35.83 -17.81
CA LEU A 102 3.02 35.41 -19.17
C LEU A 102 2.32 36.52 -19.97
N LEU A 103 1.96 37.64 -19.34
CA LEU A 103 1.35 38.79 -20.03
C LEU A 103 2.36 39.83 -20.49
N GLU A 104 3.52 39.95 -19.83
CA GLU A 104 4.56 40.95 -20.17
C GLU A 104 5.08 40.90 -21.62
N PRO A 105 5.10 39.77 -22.34
CA PRO A 105 5.55 39.73 -23.73
C PRO A 105 4.41 39.75 -24.78
N VAL A 106 3.14 40.02 -24.42
CA VAL A 106 1.99 39.84 -25.34
C VAL A 106 1.33 41.19 -25.71
N PRO A 107 1.72 41.82 -26.85
CA PRO A 107 1.16 43.12 -27.29
C PRO A 107 -0.34 43.11 -27.56
N ASP A 108 -0.92 41.94 -27.85
CA ASP A 108 -2.32 41.75 -28.26
C ASP A 108 -3.23 41.19 -27.15
N ASN A 109 -2.79 41.22 -25.90
CA ASN A 109 -3.53 40.64 -24.78
C ASN A 109 -4.96 41.21 -24.65
N PRO A 110 -6.02 40.37 -24.65
CA PRO A 110 -7.41 40.80 -24.51
C PRO A 110 -7.72 41.63 -23.26
N ILE A 111 -7.03 41.40 -22.13
CA ILE A 111 -7.18 42.19 -20.90
C ILE A 111 -6.62 43.59 -21.11
N VAL A 112 -5.42 43.71 -21.68
CA VAL A 112 -4.73 44.99 -21.92
C VAL A 112 -5.46 45.84 -22.96
N LYS A 113 -6.11 45.19 -23.94
CA LYS A 113 -6.91 45.86 -24.98
C LYS A 113 -8.38 46.07 -24.62
N GLU A 114 -8.77 45.80 -23.37
CA GLU A 114 -10.15 46.00 -22.89
C GLU A 114 -11.23 45.22 -23.68
N LYS A 115 -10.83 44.08 -24.26
CA LYS A 115 -11.66 43.27 -25.18
C LYS A 115 -12.53 42.23 -24.48
N ILE A 116 -12.67 42.27 -23.15
CA ILE A 116 -13.48 41.30 -22.40
C ILE A 116 -14.82 41.95 -22.00
N PRO A 117 -15.85 41.88 -22.87
CA PRO A 117 -17.14 42.46 -22.57
C PRO A 117 -17.87 41.68 -21.45
N PRO A 118 -18.92 42.29 -20.87
CA PRO A 118 -19.87 41.60 -20.00
C PRO A 118 -20.41 40.33 -20.66
N LYS A 119 -20.64 39.28 -19.87
CA LYS A 119 -21.19 37.98 -20.33
C LYS A 119 -20.40 37.25 -21.42
N ALA A 120 -19.09 37.50 -21.54
CA ALA A 120 -18.24 36.86 -22.55
C ALA A 120 -17.20 35.92 -21.95
N SER A 121 -16.75 34.98 -22.79
CA SER A 121 -15.59 34.13 -22.54
C SER A 121 -14.62 34.21 -23.71
N CYS A 122 -13.33 34.33 -23.43
CA CYS A 122 -12.29 34.38 -24.45
C CYS A 122 -11.04 33.62 -24.00
N GLU A 123 -10.21 33.24 -24.98
CA GLU A 123 -8.85 32.76 -24.74
C GLU A 123 -7.94 33.95 -24.41
N LEU A 124 -7.27 33.91 -23.26
CA LEU A 124 -6.30 34.91 -22.84
C LEU A 124 -4.93 34.66 -23.49
N LEU A 125 -4.49 33.41 -23.46
CA LEU A 125 -3.16 33.02 -23.88
C LEU A 125 -3.16 31.55 -24.29
N ARG A 126 -2.36 31.23 -25.29
CA ARG A 126 -1.95 29.88 -25.64
C ARG A 126 -0.43 29.81 -25.56
N ALA A 127 0.08 28.96 -24.68
CA ALA A 127 1.50 28.77 -24.47
C ALA A 127 1.89 27.32 -24.73
N LYS A 128 3.09 27.10 -25.27
CA LYS A 128 3.68 25.77 -25.37
C LYS A 128 4.36 25.43 -24.06
N PHE A 129 3.96 24.33 -23.42
CA PHE A 129 4.43 23.97 -22.09
C PHE A 129 5.95 23.83 -21.99
N ASN A 130 6.60 23.29 -23.04
CA ASN A 130 8.06 23.13 -23.05
C ASN A 130 8.84 24.45 -23.11
N GLU A 131 8.21 25.55 -23.51
CA GLU A 131 8.84 26.87 -23.61
C GLU A 131 8.57 27.73 -22.36
N VAL A 132 7.69 27.28 -21.45
CA VAL A 132 7.39 28.04 -20.22
C VAL A 132 8.55 27.90 -19.24
N GLU A 133 9.24 29.00 -18.97
CA GLU A 133 10.26 29.09 -17.93
C GLU A 133 9.61 29.10 -16.54
N VAL A 134 10.02 28.19 -15.65
CA VAL A 134 9.53 28.09 -14.27
C VAL A 134 10.68 28.05 -13.25
N ALA A 135 10.44 28.60 -12.06
CA ALA A 135 11.36 28.50 -10.93
C ALA A 135 10.63 28.64 -9.58
N ALA A 136 11.30 28.24 -8.50
CA ALA A 136 10.84 28.51 -7.15
C ALA A 136 10.88 30.02 -6.86
N VAL A 137 9.84 30.53 -6.20
CA VAL A 137 9.75 31.93 -5.82
C VAL A 137 10.52 32.17 -4.54
N GLU A 138 11.60 32.94 -4.63
CA GLU A 138 12.44 33.28 -3.46
C GLU A 138 11.98 34.58 -2.81
N LYS A 139 11.38 35.49 -3.58
CA LYS A 139 10.97 36.82 -3.13
C LYS A 139 9.67 37.22 -3.82
N TYR A 140 8.89 38.04 -3.13
CA TYR A 140 7.74 38.74 -3.68
C TYR A 140 8.02 40.23 -3.70
N ARG A 141 7.62 40.92 -4.76
CA ARG A 141 7.67 42.37 -4.89
C ARG A 141 6.24 42.86 -5.13
N ASP A 142 5.75 43.75 -4.26
CA ASP A 142 4.36 44.24 -4.31
C ASP A 142 3.34 43.09 -4.29
N GLY A 143 3.68 42.00 -3.59
CA GLY A 143 2.91 40.76 -3.48
C GLY A 143 2.79 39.93 -4.77
N LEU A 144 3.56 40.26 -5.81
CA LEU A 144 3.75 39.44 -7.00
C LEU A 144 5.03 38.60 -6.89
N PRO A 145 5.05 37.36 -7.42
CA PRO A 145 6.29 36.60 -7.58
C PRO A 145 7.37 37.43 -8.30
N TYR A 146 8.55 37.54 -7.70
CA TYR A 146 9.67 38.27 -8.30
C TYR A 146 10.80 37.32 -8.70
N PHE A 147 11.23 37.46 -9.97
CA PHE A 147 12.41 36.81 -10.51
C PHE A 147 13.36 37.88 -11.03
N GLU A 148 14.65 37.75 -10.70
CA GLU A 148 15.66 38.65 -11.27
C GLU A 148 15.69 38.46 -12.81
N PRO A 149 15.76 39.55 -13.61
CA PRO A 149 15.71 39.46 -15.07
C PRO A 149 16.73 38.49 -15.66
N THR A 150 17.94 38.47 -15.11
CA THR A 150 19.06 37.62 -15.53
C THR A 150 19.05 36.21 -14.94
N LYS A 151 18.09 35.88 -14.06
CA LYS A 151 18.00 34.55 -13.45
C LYS A 151 17.70 33.51 -14.50
N LYS A 152 18.60 32.53 -14.65
CA LYS A 152 18.38 31.36 -15.49
C LYS A 152 17.30 30.48 -14.86
N MET A 153 16.15 30.36 -15.53
CA MET A 153 15.03 29.52 -15.09
C MET A 153 15.05 28.18 -15.84
N THR A 154 14.29 27.21 -15.34
CA THR A 154 14.18 25.89 -15.98
C THR A 154 12.94 25.86 -16.85
N ASN A 155 13.05 25.39 -18.09
CA ASN A 155 11.89 25.14 -18.93
C ASN A 155 11.01 24.05 -18.32
N ALA A 156 9.69 24.25 -18.29
CA ALA A 156 8.77 23.29 -17.68
C ALA A 156 8.81 21.93 -18.39
N GLY A 157 9.08 21.93 -19.70
CA GLY A 157 9.34 20.70 -20.49
C GLY A 157 10.64 19.98 -20.16
N TRP A 158 11.51 20.52 -19.32
CA TRP A 158 12.76 19.89 -18.86
C TRP A 158 12.70 19.44 -17.40
N LEU A 159 11.55 19.61 -16.74
CA LEU A 159 11.34 19.10 -15.40
C LEU A 159 11.47 17.57 -15.36
N THR A 160 11.76 17.03 -14.18
CA THR A 160 11.91 15.58 -14.01
C THR A 160 10.59 14.87 -14.34
N PRO A 161 10.57 13.80 -15.16
CA PRO A 161 9.35 13.07 -15.48
C PRO A 161 8.60 12.59 -14.23
N ARG A 162 7.36 13.02 -14.05
CA ARG A 162 6.42 12.65 -12.96
C ARG A 162 5.05 13.29 -13.20
N ILE A 163 4.13 13.08 -12.26
CA ILE A 163 2.86 13.80 -12.23
C ILE A 163 3.07 15.20 -11.65
N TYR A 164 2.56 16.20 -12.35
CA TYR A 164 2.50 17.60 -11.92
C TYR A 164 1.06 18.10 -11.92
N MET A 165 0.73 19.00 -10.99
CA MET A 165 -0.49 19.79 -11.03
C MET A 165 -0.17 21.15 -11.65
N ILE A 166 -0.86 21.50 -12.72
CA ILE A 166 -0.75 22.82 -13.34
C ILE A 166 -2.00 23.66 -13.07
N LYS A 167 -1.83 24.96 -12.85
CA LYS A 167 -2.95 25.92 -12.77
C LYS A 167 -2.52 27.29 -13.26
N ALA A 168 -3.47 28.04 -13.80
CA ALA A 168 -3.28 29.45 -14.12
C ALA A 168 -3.68 30.31 -12.92
N VAL A 169 -2.90 31.35 -12.64
CA VAL A 169 -3.19 32.36 -11.60
C VAL A 169 -3.07 33.75 -12.21
N LEU A 170 -4.18 34.46 -12.28
CA LEU A 170 -4.22 35.88 -12.68
C LEU A 170 -4.23 36.73 -11.43
N ILE A 171 -3.32 37.69 -11.36
CA ILE A 171 -3.21 38.64 -10.25
C ILE A 171 -3.39 40.05 -10.80
N SER A 172 -4.12 40.89 -10.06
CA SER A 172 -4.13 42.34 -10.26
C SER A 172 -3.55 43.02 -9.02
N SER A 173 -2.74 44.04 -9.25
CA SER A 173 -2.17 44.89 -8.21
C SER A 173 -2.09 46.34 -8.67
N LEU A 174 -2.22 47.27 -7.74
CA LEU A 174 -1.87 48.67 -7.92
C LEU A 174 -0.37 48.88 -7.61
N PRO A 175 0.29 49.89 -8.20
CA PRO A 175 1.67 50.24 -7.86
C PRO A 175 1.85 50.41 -6.34
N ASP A 176 2.95 49.87 -5.80
CA ASP A 176 3.32 49.94 -4.37
C ASP A 176 2.26 49.41 -3.37
N LYS A 177 1.27 48.65 -3.85
CA LYS A 177 0.22 48.03 -3.02
C LYS A 177 0.22 46.52 -3.14
N ARG A 178 -0.28 45.84 -2.10
CA ARG A 178 -0.52 44.39 -2.14
C ARG A 178 -1.57 44.05 -3.21
N PRO A 179 -1.54 42.83 -3.79
CA PRO A 179 -2.55 42.38 -4.72
C PRO A 179 -3.95 42.50 -4.13
N ASP A 180 -4.85 43.14 -4.86
CA ASP A 180 -6.24 43.34 -4.46
C ASP A 180 -7.18 42.32 -5.14
N PHE A 181 -6.68 41.61 -6.16
CA PHE A 181 -7.39 40.53 -6.83
C PHE A 181 -6.46 39.38 -7.22
N VAL A 182 -6.94 38.15 -6.99
CA VAL A 182 -6.31 36.91 -7.44
C VAL A 182 -7.42 36.00 -7.93
N ALA A 183 -7.34 35.52 -9.17
CA ALA A 183 -8.17 34.42 -9.68
C ALA A 183 -7.28 33.23 -10.02
N ALA A 184 -7.77 32.03 -9.79
CA ALA A 184 -7.05 30.80 -10.10
C ALA A 184 -7.97 29.81 -10.84
N SER A 185 -7.41 29.06 -11.79
CA SER A 185 -8.10 27.95 -12.43
C SER A 185 -8.19 26.72 -11.51
N GLU A 186 -9.00 25.74 -11.89
CA GLU A 186 -8.86 24.38 -11.35
C GLU A 186 -7.44 23.85 -11.57
N MET A 187 -7.00 22.99 -10.65
CA MET A 187 -5.73 22.29 -10.81
C MET A 187 -5.91 21.15 -11.80
N TRP A 188 -5.00 21.08 -12.77
CA TRP A 188 -5.03 20.07 -13.82
C TRP A 188 -3.84 19.11 -13.67
N PRO A 189 -4.05 17.81 -13.49
CA PRO A 189 -2.96 16.85 -13.44
C PRO A 189 -2.41 16.58 -14.86
N ILE A 190 -1.09 16.68 -15.01
CA ILE A 190 -0.37 16.22 -16.19
C ILE A 190 0.67 15.17 -15.80
N MET A 191 0.91 14.20 -16.67
CA MET A 191 2.04 13.28 -16.59
C MET A 191 3.13 13.75 -17.54
N LEU A 192 4.25 14.26 -17.01
CA LEU A 192 5.42 14.58 -17.82
C LEU A 192 6.24 13.31 -18.08
N LEU A 193 6.40 12.96 -19.35
CA LEU A 193 7.13 11.81 -19.86
C LEU A 193 8.52 12.23 -20.36
N PRO A 194 9.56 11.41 -20.18
CA PRO A 194 10.88 11.69 -20.75
C PRO A 194 10.82 11.78 -22.28
N LYS A 195 11.73 12.55 -22.88
CA LYS A 195 11.87 12.66 -24.34
C LYS A 195 12.06 11.25 -24.92
N SER A 196 11.34 10.96 -26.00
CA SER A 196 11.43 9.68 -26.69
C SER A 196 12.78 9.54 -27.43
N PRO A 197 13.36 8.33 -27.50
CA PRO A 197 14.64 8.13 -28.18
C PRO A 197 14.54 8.40 -29.67
N ALA A 198 13.36 8.17 -30.28
CA ALA A 198 13.11 8.43 -31.69
C ALA A 198 13.29 9.91 -32.08
N ARG A 199 13.21 10.83 -31.11
CA ARG A 199 13.40 12.28 -31.31
C ARG A 199 14.77 12.79 -30.86
N MET A 200 15.66 11.89 -30.44
CA MET A 200 17.03 12.24 -30.06
C MET A 200 17.99 11.92 -31.21
N SER A 201 18.97 12.80 -31.43
CA SER A 201 20.13 12.43 -32.26
C SER A 201 20.97 11.36 -31.54
N GLU A 202 21.78 10.60 -32.29
CA GLU A 202 22.66 9.58 -31.70
C GLU A 202 23.65 10.17 -30.68
N ASP A 203 24.16 11.38 -30.93
CA ASP A 203 25.02 12.11 -29.99
C ASP A 203 24.27 12.47 -28.70
N GLU A 204 23.02 12.92 -28.83
CA GLU A 204 22.16 13.24 -27.68
C GLU A 204 21.86 11.99 -26.85
N LYS A 205 21.53 10.87 -27.52
CA LYS A 205 21.28 9.58 -26.86
C LYS A 205 22.50 9.12 -26.08
N THR A 206 23.66 9.09 -26.74
CA THR A 206 24.93 8.64 -26.15
C THR A 206 25.29 9.50 -24.94
N THR A 207 25.18 10.82 -25.07
CA THR A 207 25.50 11.77 -23.99
C THR A 207 24.54 11.61 -22.80
N LYS A 208 23.22 11.57 -23.04
CA LYS A 208 22.23 11.42 -21.98
C LYS A 208 22.33 10.06 -21.30
N MET A 209 22.46 8.98 -22.07
CA MET A 209 22.63 7.63 -21.54
C MET A 209 23.89 7.52 -20.70
N GLY A 210 25.04 8.04 -21.16
CA GLY A 210 26.28 8.07 -20.39
C GLY A 210 26.13 8.80 -19.06
N LYS A 211 25.49 9.99 -19.07
CA LYS A 211 25.20 10.76 -17.85
C LYS A 211 24.30 9.99 -16.87
N TYR A 212 23.24 9.36 -17.38
CA TYR A 212 22.31 8.61 -16.53
C TYR A 212 22.92 7.33 -15.98
N LEU A 213 23.73 6.60 -16.76
CA LEU A 213 24.48 5.43 -16.29
C LEU A 213 25.49 5.81 -15.21
N ALA A 214 26.23 6.91 -15.40
CA ALA A 214 27.14 7.43 -14.38
C ALA A 214 26.39 7.79 -13.09
N LYS A 215 25.21 8.41 -13.21
CA LYS A 215 24.37 8.72 -12.05
C LYS A 215 23.86 7.45 -11.35
N MET A 216 23.41 6.44 -12.09
CA MET A 216 22.97 5.15 -11.52
C MET A 216 24.12 4.43 -10.79
N ALA A 217 25.36 4.59 -11.26
CA ALA A 217 26.56 4.03 -10.63
C ALA A 217 26.89 4.65 -9.25
N GLU A 218 26.25 5.76 -8.87
CA GLU A 218 26.40 6.35 -7.52
C GLU A 218 25.67 5.54 -6.43
N GLY A 219 24.80 4.59 -6.80
CA GLY A 219 24.04 3.75 -5.87
C GLY A 219 22.56 4.14 -5.79
N ALA A 220 21.93 3.95 -4.62
CA ALA A 220 20.48 4.02 -4.46
C ALA A 220 19.87 5.37 -4.87
N TYR A 221 20.44 6.48 -4.39
CA TYR A 221 19.96 7.84 -4.70
C TYR A 221 20.11 8.19 -6.18
N GLY A 222 21.15 7.68 -6.82
CA GLY A 222 21.40 7.87 -8.24
C GLY A 222 20.40 7.11 -9.10
N GLY A 223 20.15 5.84 -8.76
CA GLY A 223 19.29 4.94 -9.55
C GLY A 223 17.81 5.31 -9.57
N VAL A 224 17.22 5.74 -8.43
CA VAL A 224 15.81 6.18 -8.36
C VAL A 224 15.52 7.28 -9.39
N GLY A 225 16.43 8.26 -9.49
CA GLY A 225 16.21 9.47 -10.27
C GLY A 225 16.39 9.30 -11.78
N VAL A 226 17.01 8.21 -12.23
CA VAL A 226 17.39 8.01 -13.64
C VAL A 226 16.90 6.70 -14.27
N SER A 227 16.33 5.78 -13.48
CA SER A 227 15.88 4.47 -13.97
C SER A 227 14.80 4.58 -15.06
N SER A 228 13.78 5.42 -14.88
CA SER A 228 12.72 5.59 -15.89
C SER A 228 13.25 6.25 -17.16
N GLN A 229 14.21 7.17 -17.03
CA GLN A 229 14.86 7.84 -18.15
C GLN A 229 15.76 6.87 -18.93
N LEU A 230 16.47 5.96 -18.24
CA LEU A 230 17.28 4.92 -18.88
C LEU A 230 16.44 3.87 -19.58
N ALA A 231 15.31 3.45 -18.97
CA ALA A 231 14.43 2.44 -19.55
C ALA A 231 13.86 2.85 -20.91
N VAL A 232 13.69 4.16 -21.14
CA VAL A 232 13.14 4.73 -22.38
C VAL A 232 14.05 4.48 -23.58
N PHE A 233 15.37 4.39 -23.39
CA PHE A 233 16.32 4.05 -24.46
C PHE A 233 16.17 2.60 -24.97
N GLY A 234 15.36 1.77 -24.29
CA GLY A 234 15.03 0.44 -24.77
C GLY A 234 16.26 -0.43 -24.99
N GLU A 235 16.45 -0.93 -26.22
CA GLU A 235 17.53 -1.84 -26.58
C GLU A 235 18.93 -1.23 -26.41
N ASP A 236 19.08 0.08 -26.69
CA ASP A 236 20.38 0.76 -26.64
C ASP A 236 20.99 0.78 -25.24
N ALA A 237 20.13 0.78 -24.20
CA ALA A 237 20.56 0.74 -22.81
C ALA A 237 20.83 -0.68 -22.28
N VAL A 238 20.45 -1.74 -23.00
CA VAL A 238 20.47 -3.12 -22.45
C VAL A 238 21.89 -3.57 -22.14
N THR A 239 22.84 -3.42 -23.06
CA THR A 239 24.22 -3.85 -22.87
C THR A 239 24.88 -3.19 -21.65
N PRO A 240 24.93 -1.84 -21.52
CA PRO A 240 25.55 -1.22 -20.36
C PRO A 240 24.81 -1.50 -19.04
N LEU A 241 23.49 -1.70 -19.08
CA LEU A 241 22.73 -2.10 -17.89
C LEU A 241 23.04 -3.53 -17.47
N ILE A 242 23.21 -4.48 -18.40
CA ILE A 242 23.66 -5.84 -18.09
C ILE A 242 25.07 -5.79 -17.49
N GLU A 243 26.00 -5.05 -18.09
CA GLU A 243 27.35 -4.89 -17.54
C GLU A 243 27.33 -4.35 -16.11
N MET A 244 26.47 -3.36 -15.83
CA MET A 244 26.29 -2.84 -14.48
C MET A 244 25.68 -3.89 -13.54
N ALA A 245 24.67 -4.63 -14.01
CA ALA A 245 24.00 -5.66 -13.23
C ALA A 245 24.91 -6.88 -12.94
N GLU A 246 25.94 -7.10 -13.76
CA GLU A 246 26.94 -8.15 -13.60
C GLU A 246 28.10 -7.77 -12.67
N LYS A 247 28.21 -6.50 -12.25
CA LYS A 247 29.27 -6.06 -11.35
C LYS A 247 29.16 -6.77 -10.01
N THR A 248 30.32 -7.24 -9.53
CA THR A 248 30.47 -7.79 -8.18
C THR A 248 31.25 -6.79 -7.33
N GLY A 249 30.97 -6.73 -6.03
CA GLY A 249 31.75 -5.90 -5.08
C GLY A 249 33.19 -6.40 -4.87
N LYS A 250 33.69 -7.29 -5.73
CA LYS A 250 35.05 -7.82 -5.68
C LYS A 250 36.04 -6.70 -6.04
N GLY A 251 36.98 -6.43 -5.15
CA GLY A 251 37.93 -5.31 -5.29
C GLY A 251 37.44 -3.97 -4.74
N ALA A 252 36.24 -3.91 -4.14
CA ALA A 252 35.80 -2.73 -3.41
C ALA A 252 36.63 -2.51 -2.14
N LYS A 253 37.04 -1.25 -1.92
CA LYS A 253 37.97 -0.85 -0.84
C LYS A 253 37.37 -0.93 0.55
N ASP A 254 36.06 -0.78 0.68
CA ASP A 254 35.32 -0.78 1.93
C ASP A 254 33.89 -1.33 1.74
N GLN A 255 33.14 -1.47 2.85
CA GLN A 255 31.76 -1.96 2.80
C GLN A 255 30.82 -0.98 2.09
N ALA A 256 31.02 0.33 2.23
CA ALA A 256 30.19 1.34 1.56
C ALA A 256 30.31 1.25 0.03
N ALA A 257 31.49 0.96 -0.50
CA ALA A 257 31.72 0.72 -1.91
C ALA A 257 31.07 -0.59 -2.39
N LYS A 258 31.09 -1.66 -1.56
CA LYS A 258 30.35 -2.89 -1.87
C LYS A 258 28.84 -2.66 -1.93
N ASP A 259 28.31 -1.88 -0.99
CA ASP A 259 26.89 -1.56 -0.91
C ASP A 259 26.47 -0.68 -2.10
N ARG A 260 27.26 0.32 -2.49
CA ARG A 260 27.02 1.11 -3.72
C ARG A 260 26.95 0.24 -4.98
N VAL A 261 27.90 -0.70 -5.15
CA VAL A 261 27.89 -1.64 -6.30
C VAL A 261 26.62 -2.48 -6.29
N TRP A 262 26.21 -2.98 -5.13
CA TRP A 262 24.98 -3.75 -4.97
C TRP A 262 23.73 -2.93 -5.29
N GLU A 263 23.64 -1.70 -4.79
CA GLU A 263 22.52 -0.79 -5.07
C GLU A 263 22.42 -0.43 -6.55
N SER A 264 23.54 -0.12 -7.21
CA SER A 264 23.58 0.12 -8.65
C SER A 264 23.13 -1.09 -9.44
N ARG A 265 23.52 -2.30 -9.04
CA ARG A 265 23.05 -3.55 -9.65
C ARG A 265 21.53 -3.71 -9.52
N ILE A 266 20.96 -3.44 -8.35
CA ILE A 266 19.51 -3.48 -8.16
C ILE A 266 18.82 -2.53 -9.13
N TRP A 267 19.29 -1.29 -9.23
CA TRP A 267 18.70 -0.31 -10.14
C TRP A 267 18.87 -0.67 -11.61
N ALA A 268 19.98 -1.30 -11.98
CA ALA A 268 20.15 -1.85 -13.32
C ALA A 268 19.12 -2.95 -13.62
N ILE A 269 18.90 -3.89 -12.68
CA ILE A 269 17.86 -4.94 -12.79
C ILE A 269 16.46 -4.32 -12.93
N VAL A 270 16.12 -3.36 -12.06
CA VAL A 270 14.84 -2.64 -12.11
C VAL A 270 14.64 -1.97 -13.47
N THR A 271 15.69 -1.34 -13.98
CA THR A 271 15.66 -0.63 -15.26
C THR A 271 15.51 -1.59 -16.44
N LEU A 272 16.28 -2.69 -16.45
CA LEU A 272 16.20 -3.75 -17.46
C LEU A 272 14.78 -4.30 -17.59
N CYS A 273 14.10 -4.55 -16.46
CA CYS A 273 12.71 -4.98 -16.43
C CYS A 273 11.71 -4.01 -17.08
N ASN A 274 12.07 -2.73 -17.20
CA ASN A 274 11.23 -1.68 -17.78
C ASN A 274 11.64 -1.30 -19.22
N THR A 275 12.80 -1.76 -19.73
CA THR A 275 13.21 -1.55 -21.13
C THR A 275 12.28 -2.23 -22.13
N LYS A 276 11.60 -3.31 -21.71
CA LYS A 276 10.79 -4.20 -22.57
C LYS A 276 11.59 -4.88 -23.70
N SER A 277 12.91 -4.87 -23.63
CA SER A 277 13.78 -5.61 -24.57
C SER A 277 13.65 -7.11 -24.36
N LYS A 278 13.65 -7.88 -25.45
CA LYS A 278 13.73 -9.35 -25.42
C LYS A 278 15.06 -9.83 -24.83
N ARG A 279 16.16 -9.15 -25.11
CA ARG A 279 17.48 -9.47 -24.53
C ARG A 279 17.51 -9.21 -23.04
N ALA A 280 16.88 -8.12 -22.57
CA ALA A 280 16.70 -7.88 -21.15
C ALA A 280 15.82 -8.97 -20.49
N GLU A 281 14.75 -9.41 -21.15
CA GLU A 281 13.91 -10.50 -20.65
C GLU A 281 14.70 -11.81 -20.50
N GLU A 282 15.51 -12.18 -21.49
CA GLU A 282 16.38 -13.37 -21.45
C GLU A 282 17.42 -13.30 -20.34
N TYR A 283 18.03 -12.13 -20.14
CA TYR A 283 18.94 -11.88 -19.02
C TYR A 283 18.25 -12.10 -17.67
N ILE A 284 17.06 -11.53 -17.48
CA ILE A 284 16.31 -11.65 -16.23
C ILE A 284 15.88 -13.10 -15.96
N LEU A 285 15.43 -13.82 -17.00
CA LEU A 285 15.13 -15.26 -16.91
C LEU A 285 16.35 -16.06 -16.46
N LYS A 286 17.52 -15.82 -17.06
CA LYS A 286 18.78 -16.46 -16.64
C LYS A 286 19.07 -16.19 -15.16
N ARG A 287 18.97 -14.93 -14.74
CA ARG A 287 19.32 -14.51 -13.36
C ARG A 287 18.31 -14.90 -12.29
N LEU A 288 17.06 -15.21 -12.65
CA LEU A 288 16.10 -15.83 -11.75
C LEU A 288 16.53 -17.26 -11.34
N HIS A 289 17.19 -18.00 -12.24
CA HIS A 289 17.64 -19.37 -12.00
C HIS A 289 19.09 -19.47 -11.51
N ASP A 290 19.89 -18.44 -11.73
CA ASP A 290 21.28 -18.34 -11.26
C ASP A 290 21.61 -16.89 -10.85
N PRO A 291 21.15 -16.43 -9.67
CA PRO A 291 21.40 -15.09 -9.20
C PRO A 291 22.88 -14.90 -8.84
N LEU A 292 23.41 -13.69 -9.09
CA LEU A 292 24.75 -13.32 -8.63
C LEU A 292 24.81 -13.17 -7.11
N ASP A 293 23.70 -12.74 -6.51
CA ASP A 293 23.49 -12.61 -5.08
C ASP A 293 22.01 -12.92 -4.79
N PHE A 294 21.74 -13.70 -3.76
CA PHE A 294 20.38 -14.05 -3.39
C PHE A 294 19.52 -12.85 -2.99
N ARG A 295 20.12 -11.72 -2.61
CA ARG A 295 19.41 -10.45 -2.38
C ARG A 295 18.76 -9.91 -3.65
N ASP A 296 19.28 -10.25 -4.83
CA ASP A 296 18.75 -9.79 -6.11
C ASP A 296 17.43 -10.48 -6.46
N LEU A 297 17.19 -11.70 -5.97
CA LEU A 297 16.00 -12.51 -6.31
C LEU A 297 14.69 -11.78 -6.02
N SER A 298 14.61 -11.02 -4.93
CA SER A 298 13.43 -10.23 -4.59
C SER A 298 13.13 -9.16 -5.64
N PHE A 299 14.17 -8.51 -6.16
CA PHE A 299 14.05 -7.46 -7.18
C PHE A 299 13.79 -8.05 -8.56
N LEU A 300 14.49 -9.13 -8.91
CA LEU A 300 14.25 -9.91 -10.12
C LEU A 300 12.79 -10.38 -10.17
N ALA A 301 12.28 -10.99 -9.10
CA ALA A 301 10.90 -11.47 -9.03
C ALA A 301 9.89 -10.33 -9.13
N TRP A 302 9.99 -9.30 -8.28
CA TRP A 302 8.98 -8.24 -8.22
C TRP A 302 8.98 -7.33 -9.46
N HIS A 303 10.14 -6.89 -9.92
CA HIS A 303 10.20 -5.90 -11.00
C HIS A 303 9.99 -6.49 -12.38
N SER A 304 10.19 -7.80 -12.56
CA SER A 304 9.95 -8.48 -13.83
C SER A 304 8.49 -8.40 -14.33
N GLN A 305 7.53 -8.05 -13.46
CA GLN A 305 6.18 -7.67 -13.86
C GLN A 305 6.15 -6.53 -14.91
N GLY A 306 7.20 -5.70 -14.96
CA GLY A 306 7.39 -4.64 -15.95
C GLY A 306 7.38 -5.14 -17.39
N PHE A 307 7.90 -6.34 -17.65
CA PHE A 307 7.86 -6.98 -18.97
C PHE A 307 6.44 -7.34 -19.41
N ARG A 308 5.56 -7.65 -18.44
CA ARG A 308 4.25 -8.31 -18.69
C ARG A 308 4.37 -9.59 -19.52
N SER A 309 5.52 -10.28 -19.41
CA SER A 309 5.81 -11.49 -20.18
C SER A 309 5.13 -12.72 -19.55
N PRO A 310 4.36 -13.50 -20.34
CA PRO A 310 3.87 -14.80 -19.91
C PRO A 310 4.99 -15.79 -19.59
N ARG A 311 6.14 -15.71 -20.27
CA ARG A 311 7.30 -16.60 -20.04
C ARG A 311 7.88 -16.36 -18.65
N VAL A 312 8.20 -15.11 -18.34
CA VAL A 312 8.67 -14.68 -17.02
C VAL A 312 7.70 -15.10 -15.92
N THR A 313 6.40 -14.88 -16.13
CA THR A 313 5.38 -15.25 -15.14
C THR A 313 5.30 -16.76 -14.93
N LYS A 314 5.44 -17.56 -15.99
CA LYS A 314 5.48 -19.03 -15.90
C LYS A 314 6.71 -19.49 -15.11
N ASP A 315 7.87 -18.92 -15.37
CA ASP A 315 9.12 -19.25 -14.69
C ASP A 315 9.06 -18.88 -13.21
N ILE A 316 8.57 -17.68 -12.88
CA ILE A 316 8.37 -17.26 -11.49
C ILE A 316 7.37 -18.18 -10.78
N ARG A 317 6.33 -18.67 -11.48
CA ARG A 317 5.36 -19.61 -10.88
C ARG A 317 6.05 -20.91 -10.49
N LYS A 318 6.83 -21.47 -11.42
CA LYS A 318 7.58 -22.71 -11.19
C LYS A 318 8.59 -22.52 -10.05
N LEU A 319 9.32 -21.41 -10.05
CA LEU A 319 10.28 -21.08 -9.01
C LEU A 319 9.62 -20.90 -7.64
N ALA A 320 8.47 -20.21 -7.57
CA ALA A 320 7.71 -20.05 -6.34
C ALA A 320 7.24 -21.39 -5.76
N GLU A 321 6.76 -22.30 -6.62
CA GLU A 321 6.36 -23.65 -6.23
C GLU A 321 7.56 -24.46 -5.72
N ASP A 322 8.68 -24.45 -6.46
CA ASP A 322 9.86 -25.20 -6.09
C ASP A 322 10.42 -24.69 -4.75
N ILE A 323 10.46 -23.37 -4.52
CA ILE A 323 10.88 -22.77 -3.25
C ILE A 323 9.93 -23.17 -2.13
N ALA A 324 8.62 -23.00 -2.33
CA ALA A 324 7.62 -23.29 -1.30
C ALA A 324 7.64 -24.77 -0.90
N CYS A 325 7.79 -25.67 -1.88
CA CYS A 325 7.85 -27.11 -1.67
C CYS A 325 9.24 -27.64 -1.27
N GLY A 326 10.27 -26.78 -1.16
CA GLY A 326 11.62 -27.17 -0.78
C GLY A 326 12.32 -28.10 -1.78
N ARG A 327 11.99 -27.98 -3.07
CA ARG A 327 12.60 -28.77 -4.16
C ARG A 327 13.99 -28.24 -4.49
N GLU A 328 14.74 -29.02 -5.27
CA GLU A 328 16.07 -28.63 -5.74
C GLU A 328 15.99 -27.41 -6.68
N MET A 329 16.89 -26.45 -6.48
CA MET A 329 16.99 -25.22 -7.27
C MET A 329 18.10 -25.32 -8.31
N ALA A 330 17.91 -24.70 -9.47
CA ALA A 330 18.93 -24.65 -10.52
C ALA A 330 20.28 -24.06 -10.04
N TRP A 331 20.22 -23.04 -9.16
CA TRP A 331 21.40 -22.39 -8.60
C TRP A 331 22.18 -23.26 -7.60
N GLU A 332 21.65 -24.38 -7.12
CA GLU A 332 22.38 -25.27 -6.19
C GLU A 332 23.65 -25.85 -6.84
N LYS A 333 23.69 -25.96 -8.17
CA LYS A 333 24.89 -26.37 -8.92
C LYS A 333 26.05 -25.39 -8.76
N THR A 334 25.74 -24.10 -8.68
CA THR A 334 26.74 -23.02 -8.58
C THR A 334 27.02 -22.62 -7.12
N HIS A 335 25.99 -22.64 -6.28
CA HIS A 335 26.04 -22.09 -4.90
C HIS A 335 25.95 -23.17 -3.80
N GLY A 336 25.85 -24.45 -4.17
CA GLY A 336 25.74 -25.59 -3.27
C GLY A 336 24.33 -25.79 -2.68
N ALA A 337 24.04 -27.00 -2.19
CA ALA A 337 22.71 -27.38 -1.67
C ALA A 337 22.23 -26.53 -0.49
N ALA A 338 23.15 -26.02 0.35
CA ALA A 338 22.80 -25.15 1.48
C ALA A 338 22.11 -23.84 1.04
N SER A 339 22.30 -23.42 -0.21
CA SER A 339 21.69 -22.22 -0.77
C SER A 339 20.18 -22.32 -1.01
N ARG A 340 19.59 -23.53 -0.99
CA ARG A 340 18.15 -23.75 -1.22
C ARG A 340 17.25 -22.86 -0.37
N THR A 341 17.60 -22.68 0.90
CA THR A 341 16.83 -21.89 1.87
C THR A 341 16.82 -20.40 1.58
N ARG A 342 17.76 -19.90 0.75
CA ARG A 342 17.88 -18.47 0.42
C ARG A 342 16.71 -17.94 -0.42
N GLY A 343 16.03 -18.82 -1.17
CA GLY A 343 14.86 -18.45 -1.97
C GLY A 343 13.65 -18.01 -1.15
N MET A 344 13.54 -18.43 0.11
CA MET A 344 12.38 -18.12 0.96
C MET A 344 12.14 -16.63 1.14
N GLY A 345 13.20 -15.82 1.20
CA GLY A 345 13.09 -14.35 1.31
C GLY A 345 12.46 -13.69 0.07
N ALA A 346 12.56 -14.33 -1.10
CA ALA A 346 12.03 -13.80 -2.36
C ALA A 346 10.56 -14.20 -2.61
N LEU A 347 10.04 -15.22 -1.91
CA LEU A 347 8.69 -15.75 -2.16
C LEU A 347 7.59 -14.69 -1.93
N GLN A 348 7.78 -13.77 -0.98
CA GLN A 348 6.86 -12.65 -0.77
C GLN A 348 6.77 -11.77 -2.03
N PHE A 349 7.90 -11.50 -2.67
CA PHE A 349 7.99 -10.66 -3.87
C PHE A 349 7.43 -11.37 -5.11
N MET A 350 7.60 -12.69 -5.19
CA MET A 350 6.92 -13.52 -6.20
C MET A 350 5.40 -13.47 -6.01
N CYS A 351 4.89 -13.58 -4.78
CA CYS A 351 3.45 -13.42 -4.52
C CYS A 351 2.94 -12.03 -4.93
N LYS A 352 3.70 -10.97 -4.63
CA LYS A 352 3.38 -9.60 -5.07
C LYS A 352 3.31 -9.51 -6.60
N HIS A 353 4.25 -10.14 -7.33
CA HIS A 353 4.21 -10.23 -8.80
C HIS A 353 2.89 -10.83 -9.30
N PHE A 354 2.43 -11.94 -8.72
CA PHE A 354 1.15 -12.57 -9.08
C PHE A 354 -0.06 -11.68 -8.78
N ILE A 355 -0.08 -11.02 -7.63
CA ILE A 355 -1.17 -10.08 -7.26
C ILE A 355 -1.27 -8.95 -8.28
N SER A 356 -0.13 -8.35 -8.65
CA SER A 356 -0.08 -7.23 -9.59
C SER A 356 -0.41 -7.63 -11.03
N THR A 357 0.08 -8.80 -11.48
CA THR A 357 -0.20 -9.33 -12.81
C THR A 357 -1.58 -10.00 -12.92
N LYS A 358 -2.31 -10.11 -11.81
CA LYS A 358 -3.61 -10.80 -11.68
C LYS A 358 -3.56 -12.25 -12.13
N GLN A 359 -2.44 -12.91 -11.85
CA GLN A 359 -2.19 -14.30 -12.17
C GLN A 359 -2.28 -15.14 -10.89
N SER A 360 -2.58 -16.43 -11.03
CA SER A 360 -2.72 -17.34 -9.88
C SER A 360 -1.42 -18.11 -9.60
N LEU A 361 -1.14 -18.34 -8.31
CA LEU A 361 -0.24 -19.38 -7.82
C LEU A 361 -0.86 -20.79 -7.94
N THR A 362 -0.03 -21.83 -7.82
CA THR A 362 -0.49 -23.23 -7.86
C THR A 362 -1.04 -23.69 -6.53
N ASP A 363 -1.91 -24.71 -6.55
CA ASP A 363 -2.48 -25.31 -5.34
C ASP A 363 -1.38 -25.89 -4.45
N GLU A 364 -0.33 -26.45 -5.04
CA GLU A 364 0.86 -26.99 -4.40
C GLU A 364 1.62 -25.90 -3.63
N THR A 365 1.81 -24.73 -4.24
CA THR A 365 2.44 -23.58 -3.58
C THR A 365 1.66 -23.18 -2.34
N ILE A 366 0.33 -23.18 -2.41
CA ILE A 366 -0.51 -22.81 -1.27
C ILE A 366 -0.53 -23.91 -0.21
N ALA A 367 -0.63 -25.17 -0.60
CA ALA A 367 -0.55 -26.30 0.31
C ALA A 367 0.77 -26.35 1.09
N ALA A 368 1.86 -25.86 0.52
CA ALA A 368 3.09 -25.62 1.25
C ALA A 368 3.00 -24.35 2.13
N ALA A 369 2.51 -23.23 1.59
CA ALA A 369 2.47 -21.95 2.29
C ALA A 369 1.61 -21.93 3.55
N ILE A 370 0.54 -22.74 3.62
CA ILE A 370 -0.26 -22.88 4.84
C ILE A 370 0.55 -23.44 6.03
N ASN A 371 1.72 -24.06 5.77
CA ASN A 371 2.61 -24.64 6.77
C ASN A 371 3.77 -23.74 7.18
N PHE A 372 3.90 -22.55 6.57
CA PHE A 372 4.90 -21.59 7.01
C PHE A 372 4.57 -21.05 8.41
N THR A 373 5.61 -20.73 9.16
CA THR A 373 5.51 -20.03 10.45
C THR A 373 5.24 -18.54 10.27
N ASN A 374 5.59 -17.98 9.12
CA ASN A 374 5.37 -16.57 8.79
C ASN A 374 3.96 -16.34 8.22
N ALA A 375 3.07 -15.79 9.05
CA ALA A 375 1.69 -15.48 8.66
C ALA A 375 1.56 -14.40 7.58
N GLU A 376 2.50 -13.46 7.47
CA GLU A 376 2.50 -12.44 6.44
C GLU A 376 2.73 -13.07 5.06
N LEU A 377 3.72 -13.95 4.95
CA LEU A 377 4.03 -14.67 3.71
C LEU A 377 2.88 -15.56 3.28
N THR A 378 2.28 -16.33 4.20
CA THR A 378 1.07 -17.11 3.92
C THR A 378 -0.09 -16.22 3.45
N GLY A 379 -0.23 -15.03 4.03
CA GLY A 379 -1.24 -14.06 3.62
C GLY A 379 -1.07 -13.60 2.18
N TYR A 380 0.16 -13.23 1.79
CA TYR A 380 0.48 -12.87 0.40
C TYR A 380 0.22 -14.02 -0.57
N ALA A 381 0.59 -15.26 -0.21
CA ALA A 381 0.33 -16.44 -1.03
C ALA A 381 -1.18 -16.66 -1.23
N LEU A 382 -1.99 -16.56 -0.17
CA LEU A 382 -3.45 -16.69 -0.27
C LEU A 382 -4.09 -15.57 -1.10
N MET A 383 -3.57 -14.33 -1.02
CA MET A 383 -4.05 -13.23 -1.87
C MET A 383 -3.70 -13.40 -3.35
N ALA A 384 -2.56 -14.05 -3.63
CA ALA A 384 -2.10 -14.37 -4.99
C ALA A 384 -2.78 -15.62 -5.59
N TRP A 385 -3.58 -16.35 -4.81
CA TRP A 385 -4.19 -17.60 -5.24
C TRP A 385 -5.64 -17.43 -5.68
N GLN A 386 -5.93 -17.98 -6.86
CA GLN A 386 -7.25 -18.13 -7.42
C GLN A 386 -7.46 -19.62 -7.71
N PRO A 387 -8.14 -20.35 -6.80
CA PRO A 387 -8.39 -21.77 -7.02
C PRO A 387 -9.37 -21.97 -8.19
N ASP A 388 -9.13 -23.01 -8.98
CA ASP A 388 -9.99 -23.32 -10.15
C ASP A 388 -11.42 -23.72 -9.75
N SER A 389 -11.61 -24.23 -8.53
CA SER A 389 -12.91 -24.66 -8.03
C SER A 389 -13.02 -24.52 -6.51
N GLY A 390 -14.25 -24.47 -6.02
CA GLY A 390 -14.52 -24.50 -4.58
C GLY A 390 -14.00 -25.76 -3.89
N GLU A 391 -14.05 -26.93 -4.55
CA GLU A 391 -13.58 -28.19 -3.98
C GLU A 391 -12.05 -28.18 -3.81
N LYS A 392 -11.31 -27.66 -4.81
CA LYS A 392 -9.87 -27.45 -4.69
C LYS A 392 -9.55 -26.44 -3.59
N ALA A 393 -10.27 -25.32 -3.53
CA ALA A 393 -10.12 -24.31 -2.49
C ALA A 393 -10.25 -24.94 -1.09
N LEU A 394 -11.32 -25.72 -0.91
CA LEU A 394 -11.59 -26.41 0.34
C LEU A 394 -10.49 -27.42 0.69
N ARG A 395 -10.13 -28.31 -0.23
CA ARG A 395 -9.11 -29.35 0.00
C ARG A 395 -7.78 -28.75 0.45
N THR A 396 -7.34 -27.67 -0.20
CA THR A 396 -6.07 -26.99 0.10
C THR A 396 -6.12 -26.20 1.42
N LEU A 397 -7.27 -25.61 1.78
CA LEU A 397 -7.41 -24.81 3.00
C LEU A 397 -7.81 -25.61 4.25
N LEU A 398 -8.36 -26.83 4.08
CA LEU A 398 -8.81 -27.69 5.17
C LEU A 398 -7.74 -27.91 6.26
N PRO A 399 -6.44 -28.12 5.92
CA PRO A 399 -5.40 -28.25 6.95
C PRO A 399 -5.26 -26.99 7.81
N MET A 400 -5.51 -25.79 7.27
CA MET A 400 -5.46 -24.55 8.07
C MET A 400 -6.62 -24.49 9.07
N ILE A 401 -7.80 -25.01 8.71
CA ILE A 401 -8.94 -25.10 9.64
C ILE A 401 -8.64 -26.11 10.75
N ARG A 402 -7.93 -27.19 10.43
CA ARG A 402 -7.49 -28.18 11.43
C ARG A 402 -6.38 -27.66 12.36
N LYS A 403 -5.71 -26.55 12.02
CA LYS A 403 -4.69 -25.93 12.90
C LYS A 403 -5.35 -25.22 14.08
N GLY A 404 -4.78 -25.42 15.27
CA GLY A 404 -5.33 -24.83 16.49
C GLY A 404 -5.20 -23.31 16.55
N ASN A 405 -4.02 -22.77 16.24
CA ASN A 405 -3.77 -21.34 16.31
C ASN A 405 -3.48 -20.75 14.93
N VAL A 406 -4.50 -20.13 14.31
CA VAL A 406 -4.38 -19.43 13.03
C VAL A 406 -4.46 -17.93 13.26
N HIS A 407 -3.58 -17.15 12.63
CA HIS A 407 -3.60 -15.70 12.71
C HIS A 407 -4.95 -15.11 12.23
N PRO A 408 -5.55 -14.11 12.89
CA PRO A 408 -6.87 -13.58 12.54
C PRO A 408 -7.01 -13.15 11.06
N ASN A 409 -6.00 -12.48 10.51
CA ASN A 409 -6.01 -12.08 9.10
C ASN A 409 -6.06 -13.29 8.14
N LEU A 410 -5.42 -14.40 8.49
CA LEU A 410 -5.47 -15.62 7.66
C LEU A 410 -6.86 -16.26 7.74
N ARG A 411 -7.46 -16.33 8.94
CA ARG A 411 -8.86 -16.78 9.11
C ARG A 411 -9.79 -15.99 8.20
N LYS A 412 -9.65 -14.66 8.21
CA LYS A 412 -10.43 -13.75 7.36
C LYS A 412 -10.29 -14.06 5.87
N LEU A 413 -9.06 -14.28 5.39
CA LEU A 413 -8.79 -14.64 4.00
C LEU A 413 -9.41 -16.00 3.62
N VAL A 414 -9.27 -17.00 4.48
CA VAL A 414 -9.85 -18.33 4.27
C VAL A 414 -11.38 -18.27 4.20
N VAL A 415 -12.02 -17.58 5.15
CA VAL A 415 -13.49 -17.40 5.16
C VAL A 415 -13.95 -16.67 3.91
N ALA A 416 -13.27 -15.58 3.53
CA ALA A 416 -13.60 -14.83 2.33
C ALA A 416 -13.55 -15.71 1.07
N MET A 417 -12.50 -16.54 0.97
CA MET A 417 -12.30 -17.42 -0.17
C MET A 417 -13.37 -18.51 -0.24
N LEU A 418 -13.65 -19.21 0.88
CA LEU A 418 -14.68 -20.24 0.91
C LEU A 418 -16.08 -19.65 0.69
N ALA A 419 -16.39 -18.48 1.27
CA ALA A 419 -17.66 -17.81 1.05
C ALA A 419 -17.88 -17.49 -0.43
N LYS A 420 -16.86 -17.01 -1.15
CA LYS A 420 -16.96 -16.74 -2.59
C LYS A 420 -17.40 -17.98 -3.40
N HIS A 421 -16.95 -19.17 -3.02
CA HIS A 421 -17.24 -20.40 -3.77
C HIS A 421 -18.50 -21.13 -3.29
N TYR A 422 -18.86 -21.02 -2.01
CA TYR A 422 -19.94 -21.83 -1.39
C TYR A 422 -21.14 -21.00 -0.90
N GLN A 423 -21.23 -19.71 -1.22
CA GLN A 423 -22.36 -18.85 -0.79
C GLN A 423 -23.73 -19.44 -1.14
N LYS A 424 -23.87 -20.04 -2.34
CA LYS A 424 -25.11 -20.67 -2.80
C LYS A 424 -25.48 -21.93 -2.01
N ASP A 425 -24.51 -22.57 -1.36
CA ASP A 425 -24.69 -23.81 -0.58
C ASP A 425 -24.98 -23.53 0.90
N GLY A 426 -25.34 -22.29 1.23
CA GLY A 426 -25.63 -21.83 2.58
C GLY A 426 -24.38 -21.61 3.44
N PHE A 427 -23.23 -21.35 2.82
CA PHE A 427 -22.00 -20.97 3.54
C PHE A 427 -22.21 -19.65 4.29
N PRO A 428 -21.62 -19.47 5.49
CA PRO A 428 -21.73 -18.22 6.25
C PRO A 428 -21.37 -16.98 5.43
N LYS A 429 -22.13 -15.90 5.58
CA LYS A 429 -21.85 -14.65 4.87
C LYS A 429 -20.52 -14.07 5.36
N TYR A 430 -19.67 -13.67 4.42
CA TYR A 430 -18.45 -12.92 4.71
C TYR A 430 -18.71 -11.42 4.69
N ASN A 431 -18.36 -10.72 5.77
CA ASN A 431 -18.37 -9.26 5.84
C ASN A 431 -16.93 -8.73 5.94
N ARG A 432 -16.51 -7.93 4.95
CA ARG A 432 -15.16 -7.33 4.92
C ARG A 432 -14.94 -6.35 6.06
N GLN A 433 -15.99 -5.65 6.50
CA GLN A 433 -15.98 -4.67 7.58
C GLN A 433 -16.33 -5.29 8.94
N ALA A 434 -16.39 -6.62 9.03
CA ALA A 434 -16.73 -7.32 10.25
C ALA A 434 -15.84 -6.88 11.42
N THR A 435 -16.44 -6.63 12.58
CA THR A 435 -15.70 -6.44 13.83
C THR A 435 -14.88 -7.70 14.13
N PRO A 436 -13.84 -7.62 14.98
CA PRO A 436 -13.11 -8.82 15.35
C PRO A 436 -13.99 -9.94 15.93
N GLU A 437 -15.03 -9.58 16.68
CA GLU A 437 -16.00 -10.52 17.28
C GLU A 437 -16.84 -11.23 16.20
N GLU A 438 -17.25 -10.50 15.17
CA GLU A 438 -17.95 -11.06 14.02
C GLU A 438 -17.03 -11.96 13.17
N GLN A 439 -15.75 -11.64 13.07
CA GLN A 439 -14.76 -12.47 12.38
C GLN A 439 -14.51 -13.80 13.13
N GLU A 440 -14.46 -13.75 14.46
CA GLU A 440 -14.40 -14.96 15.31
C GLU A 440 -15.62 -15.85 15.08
N LEU A 441 -16.82 -15.26 15.10
CA LEU A 441 -18.05 -16.00 14.84
C LEU A 441 -18.08 -16.61 13.43
N ALA A 442 -17.64 -15.88 12.41
CA ALA A 442 -17.56 -16.40 11.05
C ALA A 442 -16.60 -17.60 10.92
N TRP A 443 -15.48 -17.58 11.67
CA TRP A 443 -14.55 -18.71 11.72
C TRP A 443 -15.19 -19.95 12.38
N LEU A 444 -15.90 -19.77 13.50
CA LEU A 444 -16.67 -20.83 14.15
C LEU A 444 -17.73 -21.41 13.20
N GLN A 445 -18.55 -20.55 12.60
CA GLN A 445 -19.62 -20.95 11.69
C GLN A 445 -19.08 -21.70 10.46
N THR A 446 -17.88 -21.36 9.99
CA THR A 446 -17.20 -22.07 8.90
C THR A 446 -16.93 -23.52 9.27
N ALA A 447 -16.33 -23.79 10.43
CA ALA A 447 -16.08 -25.16 10.89
C ALA A 447 -17.38 -25.96 11.09
N LEU A 448 -18.41 -25.33 11.68
CA LEU A 448 -19.72 -25.96 11.88
C LEU A 448 -20.44 -26.26 10.56
N TRP A 449 -20.32 -25.38 9.57
CA TRP A 449 -20.84 -25.63 8.23
C TRP A 449 -20.12 -26.79 7.56
N LEU A 450 -18.78 -26.85 7.66
CA LEU A 450 -17.98 -27.95 7.11
C LEU A 450 -18.35 -29.31 7.72
N ASN A 451 -18.58 -29.36 9.03
CA ASN A 451 -19.08 -30.57 9.67
C ASN A 451 -20.46 -30.99 9.14
N ARG A 452 -21.41 -30.04 9.04
CA ARG A 452 -22.75 -30.31 8.48
C ARG A 452 -22.70 -30.84 7.05
N LYS A 453 -21.70 -30.45 6.27
CA LYS A 453 -21.47 -30.91 4.89
C LYS A 453 -20.63 -32.19 4.80
N GLY A 454 -20.27 -32.81 5.93
CA GLY A 454 -19.45 -34.03 5.96
C GLY A 454 -17.99 -33.83 5.58
N LYS A 455 -17.51 -32.57 5.55
CA LYS A 455 -16.12 -32.22 5.20
C LYS A 455 -15.20 -32.18 6.42
N LEU A 456 -15.76 -32.07 7.62
CA LEU A 456 -15.09 -32.30 8.91
C LEU A 456 -15.83 -33.36 9.71
N THR A 457 -15.11 -34.33 10.26
CA THR A 457 -15.67 -35.31 11.20
C THR A 457 -16.01 -34.65 12.54
N SER A 458 -16.84 -35.32 13.36
CA SER A 458 -17.16 -34.85 14.72
C SER A 458 -15.92 -34.76 15.61
N ALA A 459 -14.95 -35.66 15.42
CA ALA A 459 -13.67 -35.64 16.14
C ALA A 459 -12.84 -34.41 15.75
N GLU A 460 -12.66 -34.14 14.46
CA GLU A 460 -11.93 -32.93 13.99
C GLU A 460 -12.63 -31.65 14.41
N THR A 461 -13.96 -31.63 14.40
CA THR A 461 -14.76 -30.48 14.85
C THR A 461 -14.56 -30.26 16.35
N THR A 462 -14.51 -31.32 17.15
CA THR A 462 -14.18 -31.21 18.59
C THR A 462 -12.78 -30.65 18.81
N VAL A 463 -11.78 -31.11 18.06
CA VAL A 463 -10.41 -30.59 18.14
C VAL A 463 -10.36 -29.10 17.75
N PHE A 464 -11.05 -28.72 16.67
CA PHE A 464 -11.19 -27.31 16.27
C PHE A 464 -11.79 -26.47 17.38
N LEU A 465 -12.95 -26.88 17.90
CA LEU A 465 -13.68 -26.13 18.93
C LEU A 465 -12.86 -25.99 20.20
N ARG A 466 -12.17 -27.05 20.61
CA ARG A 466 -11.25 -27.05 21.76
C ARG A 466 -10.15 -26.01 21.59
N ASN A 467 -9.48 -25.98 20.45
CA ASN A 467 -8.44 -24.99 20.18
C ASN A 467 -9.04 -23.57 20.08
N PHE A 468 -10.23 -23.45 19.50
CA PHE A 468 -10.92 -22.18 19.33
C PHE A 468 -11.26 -21.53 20.68
N VAL A 469 -11.64 -22.32 21.71
CA VAL A 469 -11.87 -21.83 23.09
C VAL A 469 -10.70 -20.99 23.60
N LEU A 470 -9.46 -21.39 23.30
CA LEU A 470 -8.25 -20.70 23.75
C LEU A 470 -8.01 -19.36 23.03
N GLY A 471 -8.75 -19.09 21.95
CA GLY A 471 -8.66 -17.85 21.17
C GLY A 471 -9.89 -16.95 21.26
N VAL A 472 -10.96 -17.35 21.95
CA VAL A 472 -12.18 -16.53 22.09
C VAL A 472 -11.93 -15.36 23.04
N ARG A 473 -12.30 -14.15 22.61
CA ARG A 473 -12.19 -12.95 23.45
C ARG A 473 -13.12 -13.03 24.67
N LYS A 474 -12.61 -12.53 25.80
CA LYS A 474 -13.33 -12.50 27.08
C LYS A 474 -14.66 -11.75 27.02
N GLU A 475 -14.82 -10.77 26.13
CA GLU A 475 -16.01 -9.93 26.03
C GLU A 475 -17.12 -10.57 25.16
N ASN A 476 -16.79 -11.59 24.35
CA ASN A 476 -17.66 -12.10 23.29
C ASN A 476 -18.62 -13.20 23.80
N ASN A 477 -19.59 -12.81 24.63
CA ASN A 477 -20.53 -13.75 25.28
C ASN A 477 -21.36 -14.58 24.29
N GLY A 478 -21.73 -14.02 23.14
CA GLY A 478 -22.43 -14.75 22.08
C GLY A 478 -21.60 -15.91 21.53
N THR A 479 -20.34 -15.65 21.18
CA THR A 479 -19.44 -16.69 20.65
C THR A 479 -19.11 -17.74 21.69
N LYS A 480 -18.89 -17.36 22.96
CA LYS A 480 -18.69 -18.33 24.06
C LYS A 480 -19.85 -19.31 24.16
N ARG A 481 -21.09 -18.80 24.16
CA ARG A 481 -22.31 -19.62 24.21
C ARG A 481 -22.35 -20.60 23.05
N ASP A 482 -22.13 -20.11 21.84
CA ASP A 482 -22.27 -20.91 20.62
C ASP A 482 -21.19 -22.01 20.54
N VAL A 483 -19.97 -21.71 21.00
CA VAL A 483 -18.90 -22.72 21.15
C VAL A 483 -19.26 -23.78 22.18
N MET A 484 -19.77 -23.39 23.36
CA MET A 484 -20.17 -24.36 24.39
C MET A 484 -21.28 -25.29 23.92
N LEU A 485 -22.27 -24.76 23.20
CA LEU A 485 -23.35 -25.55 22.63
C LEU A 485 -22.86 -26.48 21.52
N ALA A 486 -21.92 -26.04 20.70
CA ALA A 486 -21.28 -26.88 19.70
C ALA A 486 -20.46 -28.02 20.34
N LEU A 487 -19.66 -27.71 21.37
CA LEU A 487 -18.90 -28.71 22.12
C LEU A 487 -19.80 -29.73 22.80
N ARG A 488 -20.94 -29.32 23.36
CA ARG A 488 -21.94 -30.26 23.89
C ARG A 488 -22.45 -31.24 22.84
N ARG A 489 -22.63 -30.77 21.59
CA ARG A 489 -23.11 -31.60 20.48
C ARG A 489 -22.05 -32.60 20.01
N PHE A 490 -20.80 -32.19 19.88
CA PHE A 490 -19.75 -32.99 19.23
C PHE A 490 -18.76 -33.65 20.22
N GLY A 491 -18.58 -33.09 21.41
CA GLY A 491 -17.54 -33.44 22.38
C GLY A 491 -17.88 -34.58 23.35
N LYS A 492 -18.91 -35.40 23.07
CA LYS A 492 -19.33 -36.51 23.94
C LYS A 492 -18.23 -37.55 24.21
N GLY A 493 -17.21 -37.65 23.36
CA GLY A 493 -16.12 -38.61 23.49
C GLY A 493 -15.00 -38.24 24.48
N ALA A 494 -14.96 -37.01 25.01
CA ALA A 494 -13.82 -36.50 25.79
C ALA A 494 -14.21 -35.92 27.17
N GLY A 495 -15.34 -36.34 27.74
CA GLY A 495 -15.75 -35.88 29.08
C GLY A 495 -16.04 -34.38 29.19
N TYR A 496 -16.49 -33.73 28.11
CA TYR A 496 -16.80 -32.30 28.10
C TYR A 496 -17.79 -31.93 29.24
N PRO A 497 -17.49 -30.92 30.09
CA PRO A 497 -18.17 -30.76 31.39
C PRO A 497 -19.55 -30.09 31.34
N VAL A 498 -19.97 -29.54 30.20
CA VAL A 498 -21.23 -28.77 30.09
C VAL A 498 -22.29 -29.59 29.34
N THR A 499 -23.29 -30.08 30.07
CA THR A 499 -24.33 -30.98 29.55
C THR A 499 -25.69 -30.32 29.34
N THR A 500 -25.91 -29.12 29.89
CA THR A 500 -27.16 -28.34 29.76
C THR A 500 -27.31 -27.69 28.39
N SER A 501 -28.55 -27.50 27.92
CA SER A 501 -28.88 -26.73 26.71
C SER A 501 -28.90 -25.22 26.93
N ARG A 502 -28.85 -24.76 28.19
CA ARG A 502 -28.78 -23.35 28.59
C ARG A 502 -27.58 -23.16 29.53
N PRO A 503 -26.36 -22.99 28.99
CA PRO A 503 -25.15 -22.89 29.81
C PRO A 503 -25.08 -21.58 30.58
N ASP A 504 -24.57 -21.64 31.81
CA ASP A 504 -24.21 -20.45 32.58
C ASP A 504 -22.93 -19.84 32.00
N LEU A 505 -23.02 -18.64 31.42
CA LEU A 505 -21.93 -18.05 30.63
C LEU A 505 -20.65 -17.82 31.44
N VAL A 506 -20.73 -17.72 32.76
CA VAL A 506 -19.56 -17.47 33.61
C VAL A 506 -18.96 -18.79 34.06
N THR A 507 -19.75 -19.61 34.75
CA THR A 507 -19.32 -20.84 35.40
C THR A 507 -19.04 -21.95 34.39
N ASP A 508 -19.92 -22.12 33.39
CA ASP A 508 -19.73 -23.16 32.38
C ASP A 508 -18.64 -22.78 31.38
N TRP A 509 -18.42 -21.49 31.13
CA TRP A 509 -17.24 -21.05 30.36
C TRP A 509 -15.96 -21.37 31.12
N VAL A 510 -15.92 -21.15 32.45
CA VAL A 510 -14.79 -21.59 33.30
C VAL A 510 -14.50 -23.07 33.15
N LYS A 511 -15.52 -23.93 33.27
CA LYS A 511 -15.33 -25.37 33.05
C LYS A 511 -14.83 -25.67 31.62
N THR A 512 -15.34 -24.95 30.63
CA THR A 512 -15.03 -25.16 29.21
C THR A 512 -13.57 -24.84 28.87
N TRP A 513 -13.06 -23.67 29.25
CA TRP A 513 -11.67 -23.33 28.95
C TRP A 513 -10.67 -24.13 29.79
N ARG A 514 -11.03 -24.52 31.02
CA ARG A 514 -10.22 -25.44 31.83
C ARG A 514 -10.08 -26.79 31.12
N TRP A 515 -11.21 -27.38 30.74
CA TRP A 515 -11.24 -28.60 29.94
C TRP A 515 -10.39 -28.45 28.66
N ALA A 516 -10.51 -27.33 27.95
CA ALA A 516 -9.73 -27.10 26.74
C ALA A 516 -8.22 -27.04 26.99
N ILE A 517 -7.75 -26.43 28.09
CA ILE A 517 -6.33 -26.41 28.46
C ILE A 517 -5.81 -27.83 28.70
N HIS A 518 -6.51 -28.62 29.52
CA HIS A 518 -6.09 -29.98 29.88
C HIS A 518 -6.06 -30.91 28.67
N GLU A 519 -7.12 -30.87 27.86
CA GLU A 519 -7.26 -31.75 26.70
C GLU A 519 -6.37 -31.34 25.51
N SER A 520 -5.97 -30.07 25.42
CA SER A 520 -5.10 -29.60 24.33
C SER A 520 -3.63 -29.92 24.55
N LYS A 521 -3.22 -30.33 25.77
CA LYS A 521 -1.83 -30.63 26.13
C LYS A 521 -0.85 -29.53 25.69
N LEU A 522 -1.24 -28.27 25.88
CA LEU A 522 -0.42 -27.12 25.50
C LEU A 522 0.93 -27.14 26.21
N PRO A 523 2.01 -26.63 25.59
CA PRO A 523 3.24 -26.33 26.31
C PRO A 523 2.95 -25.43 27.53
N LYS A 524 3.63 -25.68 28.65
CA LYS A 524 3.44 -24.94 29.91
C LYS A 524 3.47 -23.42 29.71
N ALA A 525 4.40 -22.92 28.89
CA ALA A 525 4.53 -21.49 28.61
C ALA A 525 3.29 -20.90 27.92
N GLU A 526 2.68 -21.62 26.97
CA GLU A 526 1.48 -21.16 26.26
C GLU A 526 0.24 -21.19 27.16
N ALA A 527 0.10 -22.24 27.98
CA ALA A 527 -0.98 -22.34 28.95
C ALA A 527 -0.92 -21.19 29.97
N VAL A 528 0.28 -20.88 30.50
CA VAL A 528 0.48 -19.76 31.43
C VAL A 528 0.18 -18.42 30.73
N ALA A 529 0.66 -18.22 29.50
CA ALA A 529 0.40 -17.00 28.75
C ALA A 529 -1.11 -16.76 28.52
N PHE A 530 -1.86 -17.81 28.15
CA PHE A 530 -3.32 -17.75 28.02
C PHE A 530 -3.99 -17.39 29.35
N LEU A 531 -3.64 -18.07 30.45
CA LEU A 531 -4.22 -17.83 31.77
C LEU A 531 -3.96 -16.39 32.25
N CYS A 532 -2.73 -15.90 32.11
CA CYS A 532 -2.38 -14.51 32.41
C CYS A 532 -3.14 -13.53 31.52
N GLN A 533 -3.35 -13.83 30.23
CA GLN A 533 -4.17 -12.98 29.35
C GLN A 533 -5.62 -12.89 29.86
N GLN A 534 -6.22 -13.98 30.35
CA GLN A 534 -7.58 -13.96 30.91
C GLN A 534 -7.69 -13.16 32.22
N MET A 535 -6.60 -13.05 32.98
CA MET A 535 -6.50 -12.22 34.19
C MET A 535 -6.39 -10.72 33.89
N ARG A 536 -5.84 -10.33 32.74
CA ARG A 536 -5.71 -8.92 32.34
C ARG A 536 -7.08 -8.32 32.02
N THR A 537 -7.73 -7.73 33.01
CA THR A 537 -8.97 -6.96 32.82
C THR A 537 -8.97 -5.67 33.62
N LYS A 538 -9.70 -4.67 33.10
CA LYS A 538 -9.73 -3.30 33.58
C LYS A 538 -10.66 -3.01 34.77
N GLU A 539 -11.56 -3.92 35.16
CA GLU A 539 -12.31 -3.94 36.45
C GLU A 539 -13.34 -5.10 36.43
N GLY A 540 -13.75 -5.62 37.61
CA GLY A 540 -14.96 -6.47 37.76
C GLY A 540 -14.92 -7.94 37.27
N VAL A 541 -13.92 -8.73 37.66
CA VAL A 541 -13.87 -10.17 37.31
C VAL A 541 -14.71 -11.03 38.27
N PRO A 542 -15.68 -11.84 37.78
CA PRO A 542 -16.48 -12.69 38.66
C PRO A 542 -15.64 -13.70 39.46
N ASP A 543 -16.02 -13.97 40.70
CA ASP A 543 -15.26 -14.85 41.61
C ASP A 543 -15.04 -16.25 41.04
N ALA A 544 -16.04 -16.81 40.37
CA ALA A 544 -15.91 -18.11 39.73
C ALA A 544 -14.77 -18.13 38.69
N VAL A 545 -14.58 -17.03 37.97
CA VAL A 545 -13.47 -16.86 37.02
C VAL A 545 -12.16 -16.67 37.76
N ARG A 546 -12.15 -15.83 38.82
CA ARG A 546 -10.96 -15.60 39.65
C ARG A 546 -10.41 -16.90 40.22
N ARG A 547 -11.26 -17.65 40.91
CA ARG A 547 -10.95 -18.95 41.53
C ARG A 547 -10.48 -19.98 40.49
N GLY A 548 -11.14 -20.04 39.33
CA GLY A 548 -10.76 -20.93 38.24
C GLY A 548 -9.35 -20.64 37.70
N LEU A 549 -9.03 -19.36 37.43
CA LEU A 549 -7.73 -18.95 36.91
C LEU A 549 -6.60 -19.25 37.89
N LEU A 550 -6.79 -18.97 39.18
CA LEU A 550 -5.78 -19.23 40.21
C LEU A 550 -5.43 -20.71 40.33
N ILE A 551 -6.42 -21.61 40.28
CA ILE A 551 -6.17 -23.06 40.32
C ILE A 551 -5.36 -23.53 39.11
N GLU A 552 -5.72 -23.11 37.91
CA GLU A 552 -5.02 -23.54 36.70
C GLU A 552 -3.61 -22.95 36.64
N LEU A 553 -3.40 -21.73 37.14
CA LEU A 553 -2.07 -21.16 37.32
C LEU A 553 -1.25 -21.94 38.33
N LYS A 554 -1.84 -22.36 39.47
CA LYS A 554 -1.16 -23.21 40.45
C LYS A 554 -0.74 -24.55 39.82
N GLN A 555 -1.59 -25.14 39.00
CA GLN A 555 -1.28 -26.39 38.30
C GLN A 555 -0.16 -26.19 37.27
N ALA A 556 -0.23 -25.14 36.46
CA ALA A 556 0.77 -24.87 35.43
C ALA A 556 2.12 -24.45 36.00
N LEU A 557 2.14 -23.55 36.99
CA LEU A 557 3.35 -22.96 37.57
C LEU A 557 3.96 -23.83 38.68
N GLY A 558 3.16 -24.65 39.35
CA GLY A 558 3.62 -25.62 40.33
C GLY A 558 3.77 -25.05 41.74
N LYS A 559 4.72 -25.62 42.51
CA LYS A 559 4.86 -25.36 43.95
C LYS A 559 5.17 -23.90 44.27
N ASP A 560 5.89 -23.20 43.40
CA ASP A 560 6.37 -21.83 43.62
C ASP A 560 5.26 -20.77 43.52
N PHE A 561 4.11 -21.08 42.91
CA PHE A 561 2.98 -20.16 42.84
C PHE A 561 2.32 -20.01 44.23
N PRO A 562 2.05 -18.79 44.72
CA PRO A 562 1.76 -18.53 46.13
C PRO A 562 0.35 -18.97 46.60
N LEU A 563 -0.48 -19.53 45.72
CA LEU A 563 -1.79 -20.05 46.09
C LEU A 563 -1.67 -21.23 47.08
N LYS A 564 -2.17 -21.04 48.30
CA LYS A 564 -2.17 -22.06 49.37
C LYS A 564 -3.37 -23.01 49.26
N ALA A 565 -4.49 -22.52 48.77
CA ALA A 565 -5.72 -23.30 48.60
C ALA A 565 -5.51 -24.46 47.61
N LYS A 566 -6.01 -25.65 47.97
CA LYS A 566 -5.90 -26.87 47.14
C LYS A 566 -7.17 -27.15 46.33
N THR A 567 -8.28 -26.48 46.64
CA THR A 567 -9.58 -26.67 45.97
C THR A 567 -10.19 -25.33 45.62
N VAL A 568 -11.02 -25.30 44.58
CA VAL A 568 -11.66 -24.07 44.06
C VAL A 568 -12.48 -23.34 45.16
N GLY A 569 -13.17 -24.10 46.02
CA GLY A 569 -14.03 -23.53 47.07
C GLY A 569 -13.28 -22.94 48.27
N ALA A 570 -12.01 -23.29 48.45
CA ALA A 570 -11.18 -22.79 49.56
C ALA A 570 -10.39 -21.51 49.22
N ILE A 571 -10.63 -20.94 48.03
CA ILE A 571 -9.94 -19.75 47.53
C ILE A 571 -10.71 -18.51 47.97
N ASP A 572 -10.00 -17.61 48.65
CA ASP A 572 -10.46 -16.26 48.93
C ASP A 572 -10.23 -15.40 47.67
N PRO A 573 -11.29 -15.03 46.94
CA PRO A 573 -11.17 -14.32 45.68
C PRO A 573 -10.61 -12.91 45.84
N ASP A 574 -10.60 -12.33 47.04
CA ASP A 574 -10.10 -10.99 47.28
C ASP A 574 -8.64 -11.05 47.77
N ALA A 575 -8.33 -11.90 48.75
CA ALA A 575 -6.97 -12.03 49.26
C ALA A 575 -6.04 -12.79 48.28
N ASP A 576 -6.44 -13.98 47.81
CA ASP A 576 -5.58 -14.82 46.97
C ASP A 576 -5.38 -14.21 45.58
N TRP A 577 -6.38 -13.51 45.05
CA TRP A 577 -6.29 -12.87 43.73
C TRP A 577 -5.24 -11.76 43.71
N VAL A 578 -5.24 -10.89 44.73
CA VAL A 578 -4.25 -9.81 44.86
C VAL A 578 -2.85 -10.38 45.06
N ALA A 579 -2.69 -11.31 46.01
CA ALA A 579 -1.39 -11.89 46.34
C ALA A 579 -0.77 -12.65 45.14
N CYS A 580 -1.57 -13.48 44.46
CA CYS A 580 -1.10 -14.22 43.29
C CYS A 580 -0.86 -13.30 42.08
N GLY A 581 -1.72 -12.30 41.88
CA GLY A 581 -1.57 -11.30 40.82
C GLY A 581 -0.27 -10.51 40.97
N GLN A 582 0.04 -10.04 42.17
CA GLN A 582 1.28 -9.33 42.47
C GLN A 582 2.51 -10.21 42.23
N TRP A 583 2.49 -11.46 42.68
CA TRP A 583 3.57 -12.41 42.43
C TRP A 583 3.82 -12.62 40.92
N LEU A 584 2.77 -12.71 40.11
CA LEU A 584 2.91 -12.83 38.65
C LEU A 584 3.56 -11.61 38.01
N VAL A 585 3.26 -10.40 38.52
CA VAL A 585 3.92 -9.16 38.10
C VAL A 585 5.40 -9.18 38.48
N GLU A 586 5.72 -9.52 39.74
CA GLU A 586 7.10 -9.59 40.26
C GLU A 586 7.96 -10.60 39.50
N LYS A 587 7.39 -11.74 39.12
CA LYS A 587 8.06 -12.77 38.31
C LYS A 587 8.06 -12.47 36.80
N GLY A 588 7.47 -11.35 36.37
CA GLY A 588 7.54 -10.87 34.99
C GLY A 588 6.58 -11.54 34.00
N TYR A 589 5.58 -12.30 34.46
CA TYR A 589 4.62 -13.00 33.58
C TYR A 589 3.70 -12.06 32.81
N PHE A 590 3.49 -10.83 33.29
CA PHE A 590 2.76 -9.80 32.57
C PHE A 590 3.66 -8.91 31.70
N GLY A 591 4.95 -9.22 31.56
CA GLY A 591 5.93 -8.40 30.84
C GLY A 591 6.16 -7.02 31.48
N LYS A 592 7.29 -6.38 31.17
CA LYS A 592 7.43 -4.93 31.40
C LYS A 592 6.47 -4.20 30.44
N LYS A 593 5.77 -3.15 30.89
CA LYS A 593 5.04 -2.25 29.99
C LYS A 593 5.98 -1.86 28.84
N LYS A 594 5.63 -2.24 27.62
CA LYS A 594 6.18 -1.63 26.40
C LYS A 594 5.45 -0.32 26.17
#